data_AF-A0A661I1S0-F1
#
_entry.id   AF-A0A661I1S0-F1
#
_cell.length_a   1.000
_cell.length_b   1.000
_cell.length_c   1.000
_cell.angle_alpha   90.00
_cell.angle_beta   90.00
_cell.angle_gamma   90.00
#
_symmetry.space_group_name_H-M   'P 1'
#
loop_
_entity.id
_entity.type
_entity.pdbx_description
1 polymer ?
#
loop_
_entity_poly.entity_id
_entity_poly.type
_entity_poly.pdbx_seq_one_letter_code
_entity_poly.pdbx_strand_id
1 'polypeptide(L)'
;MISGITKALSIDYHPKLIEILIVSTLSGVLSANIIAPLMVAFILHDAVPHLLIYSWLSLHFMLFVGRVFMSKKLDYFLKIKSDKAIKSLKITFVLTASTALLYTIAAWSSVLYDVPDIRVLMIGTIMMALVAGSVSTLVSIFHAFVLYLFINVLPLIAAMIYHGGEMFHIFALVLSIFSLTIFVAGYRQFLTLKNSITLEVKQERSLKEIEHLNKSLI
;
A
#
# COMPACT_ATOMS: atom_id res chain seq x y z
N MET A 1 -14.96 21.71 12.65
CA MET A 1 -14.54 20.29 12.56
C MET A 1 -14.83 19.68 11.19
N ILE A 2 -16.00 19.93 10.59
CA ILE A 2 -16.42 19.34 9.29
C ILE A 2 -15.60 19.85 8.09
N SER A 3 -15.12 21.11 8.08
CA SER A 3 -14.30 21.63 6.96
C SER A 3 -12.86 21.08 6.90
N GLY A 4 -12.37 20.48 7.99
CA GLY A 4 -11.07 19.80 8.01
C GLY A 4 -11.11 18.43 7.35
N ILE A 5 -12.28 17.77 7.36
CA ILE A 5 -12.49 16.43 6.81
C ILE A 5 -12.63 16.47 5.29
N THR A 6 -13.31 17.49 4.74
CA THR A 6 -13.45 17.66 3.29
C THR A 6 -12.13 18.04 2.60
N LYS A 7 -11.25 18.80 3.28
CA LYS A 7 -9.89 19.09 2.79
C LYS A 7 -8.92 17.92 3.00
N ALA A 8 -9.21 17.02 3.94
CA ALA A 8 -8.47 15.77 4.08
C ALA A 8 -8.79 14.80 2.93
N LEU A 9 -9.99 14.85 2.36
CA LEU A 9 -10.43 14.00 1.25
C LEU A 9 -10.03 14.50 -0.15
N SER A 10 -9.49 15.72 -0.30
CA SER A 10 -8.93 16.15 -1.58
C SER A 10 -7.63 15.40 -1.84
N ILE A 11 -7.52 14.75 -3.01
CA ILE A 11 -6.28 14.10 -3.51
C ILE A 11 -5.30 15.21 -3.96
N ASP A 12 -5.02 16.14 -3.06
CA ASP A 12 -4.08 17.24 -3.26
C ASP A 12 -2.93 17.03 -2.27
N TYR A 13 -2.02 16.17 -2.71
CA TYR A 13 -0.84 15.81 -1.94
C TYR A 13 0.33 16.70 -2.34
N HIS A 14 1.10 17.12 -1.33
CA HIS A 14 2.33 17.86 -1.59
C HIS A 14 3.25 17.04 -2.51
N PRO A 15 3.86 17.61 -3.58
CA PRO A 15 4.67 16.87 -4.55
C PRO A 15 5.77 16.01 -3.91
N LYS A 16 6.46 16.51 -2.88
CA LYS A 16 7.46 15.74 -2.10
C LYS A 16 6.91 14.43 -1.52
N LEU A 17 5.64 14.36 -1.11
CA LEU A 17 5.03 13.10 -0.64
C LEU A 17 4.86 12.08 -1.78
N ILE A 18 4.53 12.58 -2.98
CA ILE A 18 4.39 11.73 -4.17
C ILE A 18 5.76 11.25 -4.65
N GLU A 19 6.80 12.07 -4.54
CA GLU A 19 8.19 11.67 -4.80
C GLU A 19 8.64 10.54 -3.86
N ILE A 20 8.33 10.63 -2.56
CA ILE A 20 8.62 9.56 -1.59
C ILE A 20 7.89 8.26 -1.97
N LEU A 21 6.64 8.35 -2.45
CA LEU A 21 5.92 7.19 -2.99
C LEU A 21 6.67 6.58 -4.19
N ILE A 22 7.10 7.40 -5.15
CA ILE A 22 7.81 6.93 -6.36
C ILE A 22 9.09 6.19 -5.99
N VAL A 23 9.92 6.76 -5.12
CA VAL A 23 11.20 6.18 -4.69
C VAL A 23 11.00 4.83 -4.00
N SER A 24 9.99 4.73 -3.13
CA SER A 24 9.67 3.49 -2.41
C SER A 24 8.85 2.48 -3.20
N THR A 25 8.39 2.83 -4.41
CA THR A 25 7.52 1.97 -5.22
C THR A 25 8.23 0.69 -5.66
N LEU A 26 9.50 0.75 -6.05
CA LEU A 26 10.18 -0.42 -6.63
C LEU A 26 10.28 -1.59 -5.64
N SER A 27 10.75 -1.32 -4.42
CA SER A 27 10.85 -2.35 -3.37
C SER A 27 9.46 -2.87 -2.97
N GLY A 28 8.48 -1.97 -2.80
CA GLY A 28 7.12 -2.36 -2.44
C GLY A 28 6.44 -3.22 -3.51
N VAL A 29 6.59 -2.88 -4.78
CA VAL A 29 6.03 -3.63 -5.92
C VAL A 29 6.75 -4.97 -6.10
N LEU A 30 8.07 -5.02 -5.92
CA LEU A 30 8.82 -6.28 -5.98
C LEU A 30 8.34 -7.26 -4.91
N SER A 31 8.25 -6.83 -3.65
CA SER A 31 7.80 -7.66 -2.56
C SER A 31 6.35 -8.12 -2.75
N ALA A 32 5.45 -7.19 -3.09
CA ALA A 32 4.02 -7.47 -3.18
C ALA A 32 3.56 -8.16 -4.48
N ASN A 33 4.33 -8.08 -5.57
CA ASN A 33 3.92 -8.61 -6.87
C ASN A 33 4.86 -9.69 -7.44
N ILE A 34 6.01 -9.95 -6.82
CA ILE A 34 6.93 -11.02 -7.24
C ILE A 34 7.23 -11.98 -6.08
N ILE A 35 7.81 -11.48 -4.99
CA ILE A 35 8.31 -12.35 -3.91
C ILE A 35 7.15 -13.05 -3.18
N ALA A 36 6.22 -12.30 -2.62
CA ALA A 36 5.12 -12.87 -1.85
C ALA A 36 4.16 -13.71 -2.71
N PRO A 37 3.81 -13.34 -3.97
CA PRO A 37 3.00 -14.21 -4.80
C PRO A 37 3.66 -15.54 -5.13
N LEU A 38 4.98 -15.59 -5.36
CA LEU A 38 5.68 -16.86 -5.56
C LEU A 38 5.62 -17.74 -4.31
N MET A 39 5.76 -17.16 -3.12
CA MET A 39 5.62 -17.90 -1.86
C MET A 39 4.19 -18.46 -1.68
N VAL A 40 3.17 -17.64 -1.94
CA VAL A 40 1.76 -18.06 -1.84
C VAL A 40 1.43 -19.13 -2.88
N ALA A 41 1.89 -18.98 -4.12
CA ALA A 41 1.74 -19.97 -5.17
C ALA A 41 2.39 -21.31 -4.80
N PHE A 42 3.59 -21.27 -4.19
CA PHE A 42 4.25 -22.47 -3.69
C PHE A 42 3.43 -23.16 -2.58
N ILE A 43 2.86 -22.40 -1.64
CA ILE A 43 2.02 -22.94 -0.57
C ILE A 43 0.74 -23.61 -1.12
N LEU A 44 0.12 -22.99 -2.12
CA LEU A 44 -1.14 -23.44 -2.74
C LEU A 44 -0.96 -24.53 -3.81
N HIS A 45 0.29 -24.83 -4.20
CA HIS A 45 0.62 -25.64 -5.37
C HIS A 45 -0.11 -26.98 -5.44
N ASP A 46 -0.22 -27.69 -4.31
CA ASP A 46 -0.76 -29.06 -4.26
C ASP A 46 -2.27 -29.11 -4.03
N ALA A 47 -2.90 -27.98 -3.70
CA ALA A 47 -4.29 -27.93 -3.26
C ALA A 47 -5.21 -27.15 -4.21
N VAL A 48 -4.68 -26.14 -4.89
CA VAL A 48 -5.45 -25.28 -5.80
C VAL A 48 -5.11 -25.65 -7.26
N PRO A 49 -6.10 -25.71 -8.17
CA PRO A 49 -5.85 -25.98 -9.59
C PRO A 49 -4.77 -25.08 -10.19
N HIS A 50 -3.78 -25.69 -10.86
CA HIS A 50 -2.63 -24.96 -11.41
C HIS A 50 -3.03 -23.82 -12.37
N LEU A 51 -4.12 -23.99 -13.12
CA LEU A 51 -4.64 -22.93 -14.01
C LEU A 51 -4.98 -21.64 -13.23
N LEU A 52 -5.57 -21.76 -12.03
CA LEU A 52 -5.87 -20.62 -11.18
C LEU A 52 -4.59 -19.97 -10.66
N ILE A 53 -3.62 -20.78 -10.21
CA ILE A 53 -2.33 -20.29 -9.71
C ILE A 53 -1.57 -19.53 -10.81
N TYR A 54 -1.46 -20.09 -12.01
CA TYR A 54 -0.75 -19.45 -13.13
C TYR A 54 -1.46 -18.18 -13.62
N SER A 55 -2.80 -18.19 -13.68
CA SER A 55 -3.58 -17.00 -14.02
C SER A 55 -3.38 -15.89 -12.99
N TRP A 56 -3.40 -16.25 -11.70
CA TRP A 56 -3.18 -15.34 -10.59
C TRP A 56 -1.75 -14.76 -10.57
N LEU A 57 -0.72 -15.59 -10.78
CA LEU A 57 0.67 -15.14 -10.91
C LEU A 57 0.86 -14.22 -12.13
N SER A 58 0.23 -14.54 -13.26
CA SER A 58 0.25 -13.68 -14.45
C SER A 58 -0.35 -12.31 -14.16
N LEU A 59 -1.47 -12.24 -13.42
CA LEU A 59 -2.05 -10.96 -12.99
C LEU A 59 -1.11 -10.19 -12.05
N HIS A 60 -0.44 -10.86 -11.12
CA HIS A 60 0.58 -10.21 -10.28
C HIS A 60 1.73 -9.63 -11.10
N PHE A 61 2.21 -10.36 -12.11
CA PHE A 61 3.24 -9.88 -13.02
C PHE A 61 2.78 -8.67 -13.86
N MET A 62 1.55 -8.70 -14.38
CA MET A 62 0.97 -7.56 -15.09
C MET A 62 0.86 -6.33 -14.17
N LEU A 63 0.46 -6.51 -12.91
CA LEU A 63 0.42 -5.43 -11.92
C LEU A 63 1.83 -4.92 -11.57
N PHE A 64 2.83 -5.80 -11.50
CA PHE A 64 4.23 -5.41 -11.31
C PHE A 64 4.69 -4.45 -12.42
N VAL A 65 4.54 -4.86 -13.68
CA VAL A 65 4.93 -4.05 -14.84
C VAL A 65 4.12 -2.74 -14.88
N GLY A 66 2.81 -2.84 -14.67
CA GLY A 66 1.91 -1.68 -14.64
C GLY A 66 2.30 -0.66 -13.58
N ARG A 67 2.61 -1.08 -12.35
CA ARG A 67 2.98 -0.17 -11.24
C ARG A 67 4.35 0.46 -11.47
N VAL A 68 5.34 -0.27 -11.97
CA VAL A 68 6.65 0.29 -12.31
C VAL A 68 6.52 1.32 -13.42
N PHE A 69 5.78 1.01 -14.49
CA PHE A 69 5.53 1.95 -15.57
C PHE A 69 4.79 3.20 -15.10
N MET A 70 3.72 3.03 -14.31
CA MET A 70 2.95 4.18 -13.79
C MET A 70 3.75 5.03 -12.82
N SER A 71 4.66 4.44 -12.03
CA SER A 71 5.57 5.20 -11.17
C SER A 71 6.51 6.08 -11.99
N LYS A 72 7.15 5.54 -13.04
CA LYS A 72 8.00 6.32 -13.96
C LYS A 72 7.21 7.42 -14.68
N LYS A 73 5.99 7.11 -15.12
CA LYS A 73 5.09 8.07 -15.78
C LYS A 73 4.65 9.18 -14.83
N LEU A 74 4.38 8.85 -13.57
CA LEU A 74 4.05 9.81 -12.52
C LEU A 74 5.22 10.74 -12.22
N ASP A 75 6.44 10.20 -12.07
CA ASP A 75 7.67 10.98 -11.91
C ASP A 75 7.87 11.99 -13.05
N TYR A 76 7.71 11.54 -14.29
CA TYR A 76 7.78 12.41 -15.46
C TYR A 76 6.77 13.56 -15.40
N PHE A 77 5.49 13.27 -15.11
CA PHE A 77 4.46 14.31 -15.07
C PHE A 77 4.59 15.27 -13.89
N LEU A 78 5.13 14.84 -12.76
CA LEU A 78 5.46 15.72 -11.64
C LEU A 78 6.54 16.73 -12.02
N LYS A 79 7.62 16.27 -12.66
CA LYS A 79 8.74 17.12 -13.09
C LYS A 79 8.31 18.21 -14.06
N ILE A 80 7.40 17.90 -14.99
CA ILE A 80 6.85 18.89 -15.94
C ILE A 80 5.62 19.64 -15.42
N LYS A 81 5.25 19.46 -14.14
CA LYS A 81 4.09 20.09 -13.47
C LYS A 81 2.79 19.98 -14.27
N SER A 82 2.55 18.81 -14.87
CA SER A 82 1.35 18.57 -15.68
C SER A 82 0.17 18.10 -14.83
N ASP A 83 -1.04 18.56 -15.15
CA ASP A 83 -2.30 18.08 -14.56
C ASP A 83 -2.49 16.55 -14.72
N LYS A 84 -1.79 15.93 -15.67
CA LYS A 84 -1.77 14.47 -15.87
C LYS A 84 -1.13 13.70 -14.72
N ALA A 85 -0.42 14.37 -13.80
CA ALA A 85 0.14 13.76 -12.60
C ALA A 85 -0.96 13.19 -11.69
N ILE A 86 -2.05 13.95 -11.47
CA ILE A 86 -3.17 13.51 -10.63
C ILE A 86 -3.86 12.28 -11.24
N LYS A 87 -4.05 12.26 -12.57
CA LYS A 87 -4.61 11.09 -13.27
C LYS A 87 -3.72 9.86 -13.10
N SER A 88 -2.41 10.03 -13.20
CA SER A 88 -1.44 8.93 -13.04
C SER A 88 -1.41 8.42 -11.60
N LEU A 89 -1.52 9.30 -10.60
CA LEU A 89 -1.65 8.94 -9.19
C LEU A 89 -2.92 8.11 -8.92
N LYS A 90 -4.06 8.50 -9.48
CA LYS A 90 -5.31 7.72 -9.37
C LYS A 90 -5.17 6.32 -9.97
N ILE A 91 -4.49 6.18 -11.11
CA ILE A 91 -4.21 4.86 -11.71
C ILE A 91 -3.32 4.02 -10.77
N THR A 92 -2.30 4.63 -10.15
CA THR A 92 -1.47 3.95 -9.15
C THR A 92 -2.29 3.45 -7.96
N PHE A 93 -3.34 4.17 -7.54
CA PHE A 93 -4.26 3.69 -6.49
C PHE A 93 -5.04 2.47 -6.93
N VAL A 94 -5.59 2.49 -8.15
CA VAL A 94 -6.32 1.35 -8.71
C VAL A 94 -5.41 0.12 -8.76
N LEU A 95 -4.19 0.25 -9.28
CA LEU A 95 -3.24 -0.87 -9.34
C LEU A 95 -2.85 -1.41 -7.95
N THR A 96 -2.74 -0.52 -6.96
CA THR A 96 -2.45 -0.90 -5.58
C THR A 96 -3.63 -1.64 -4.94
N ALA A 97 -4.86 -1.16 -5.17
CA ALA A 97 -6.09 -1.83 -4.74
C ALA A 97 -6.27 -3.19 -5.43
N SER A 98 -5.98 -3.29 -6.72
CA SER A 98 -5.99 -4.56 -7.45
C SER A 98 -5.00 -5.56 -6.87
N THR A 99 -3.83 -5.11 -6.43
CA THR A 99 -2.86 -6.00 -5.74
C THR A 99 -3.45 -6.55 -4.45
N ALA A 100 -4.11 -5.72 -3.63
CA ALA A 100 -4.79 -6.19 -2.42
C ALA A 100 -5.93 -7.18 -2.74
N LEU A 101 -6.72 -6.92 -3.78
CA LEU A 101 -7.78 -7.84 -4.22
C LEU A 101 -7.24 -9.21 -4.63
N LEU A 102 -6.09 -9.28 -5.31
CA LEU A 102 -5.48 -10.56 -5.66
C LEU A 102 -5.10 -11.37 -4.41
N TYR A 103 -4.60 -10.73 -3.35
CA TYR A 103 -4.34 -11.44 -2.08
C TYR A 103 -5.62 -11.91 -1.39
N THR A 104 -6.69 -11.13 -1.49
CA THR A 104 -8.02 -11.56 -1.04
C THR A 104 -8.48 -12.83 -1.77
N ILE A 105 -8.27 -12.91 -3.09
CA ILE A 105 -8.58 -14.13 -3.86
C ILE A 105 -7.74 -15.31 -3.35
N ALA A 106 -6.45 -15.10 -3.06
CA ALA A 106 -5.59 -16.16 -2.55
C ALA A 106 -6.02 -16.65 -1.16
N ALA A 107 -6.37 -15.75 -0.25
CA ALA A 107 -6.89 -16.09 1.08
C ALA A 107 -8.18 -16.91 0.98
N TRP A 108 -9.15 -16.45 0.20
CA TRP A 108 -10.40 -17.19 0.00
C TRP A 108 -10.18 -18.52 -0.72
N SER A 109 -9.28 -18.58 -1.69
CA SER A 109 -8.94 -19.85 -2.36
C SER A 109 -8.35 -20.84 -1.36
N SER A 110 -7.54 -20.38 -0.40
CA SER A 110 -6.99 -21.28 0.62
C SER A 110 -8.07 -21.91 1.50
N VAL A 111 -9.14 -21.17 1.79
CA VAL A 111 -10.26 -21.65 2.61
C VAL A 111 -11.21 -22.52 1.80
N LEU A 112 -11.55 -22.11 0.57
CA LEU A 112 -12.53 -22.82 -0.28
C LEU A 112 -12.02 -24.14 -0.87
N TYR A 113 -10.70 -24.31 -0.97
CA TYR A 113 -10.07 -25.54 -1.44
C TYR A 113 -9.57 -26.43 -0.30
N ASP A 114 -10.05 -26.22 0.93
CA ASP A 114 -9.71 -27.02 2.12
C ASP A 114 -8.19 -27.22 2.31
N VAL A 115 -7.43 -26.14 2.10
CA VAL A 115 -5.98 -26.16 2.29
C VAL A 115 -5.67 -26.45 3.76
N PRO A 116 -4.65 -27.28 4.08
CA PRO A 116 -4.29 -27.59 5.46
C PRO A 116 -4.09 -26.33 6.33
N ASP A 117 -4.57 -26.38 7.57
CA ASP A 117 -4.65 -25.21 8.45
C ASP A 117 -3.35 -24.41 8.57
N ILE A 118 -2.22 -25.11 8.72
CA ILE A 118 -0.90 -24.46 8.81
C ILE A 118 -0.58 -23.61 7.57
N ARG A 119 -0.97 -24.06 6.39
CA ARG A 119 -0.74 -23.36 5.12
C ARG A 119 -1.65 -22.14 4.99
N VAL A 120 -2.90 -22.23 5.45
CA VAL A 120 -3.84 -21.08 5.52
C VAL A 120 -3.28 -19.99 6.43
N LEU A 121 -2.77 -20.35 7.62
CA LEU A 121 -2.15 -19.42 8.56
C LEU A 121 -0.87 -18.78 8.00
N MET A 122 -0.07 -19.54 7.24
CA MET A 122 1.11 -19.00 6.55
C MET A 122 0.72 -17.94 5.53
N ILE A 123 -0.34 -18.16 4.75
CA ILE A 123 -0.86 -17.16 3.79
C ILE A 123 -1.32 -15.90 4.53
N GLY A 124 -2.08 -16.05 5.62
CA GLY A 124 -2.49 -14.91 6.45
C GLY A 124 -1.30 -14.14 7.03
N THR A 125 -0.24 -14.84 7.44
CA THR A 125 0.99 -14.24 7.95
C THR A 125 1.77 -13.48 6.87
N ILE A 126 1.85 -14.02 5.65
CA ILE A 126 2.45 -13.32 4.50
C ILE A 126 1.66 -12.03 4.21
N MET A 127 0.32 -12.10 4.24
CA MET A 127 -0.52 -10.91 4.04
C MET A 127 -0.32 -9.87 5.15
N MET A 128 -0.21 -10.28 6.41
CA MET A 128 0.16 -9.37 7.52
C MET A 128 1.52 -8.72 7.29
N ALA A 129 2.52 -9.48 6.86
CA ALA A 129 3.85 -8.95 6.58
C ALA A 129 3.83 -7.92 5.44
N LEU A 130 3.03 -8.14 4.40
CA LEU A 130 2.81 -7.19 3.32
C LEU A 130 2.11 -5.92 3.79
N VAL A 131 1.08 -6.06 4.63
CA VAL A 131 0.37 -4.93 5.24
C VAL A 131 1.32 -4.11 6.12
N ALA A 132 2.12 -4.74 6.96
CA ALA A 132 3.15 -4.06 7.76
C ALA A 132 4.18 -3.36 6.87
N GLY A 133 4.70 -4.05 5.85
CA GLY A 133 5.64 -3.50 4.88
C GLY A 133 5.08 -2.30 4.11
N SER A 134 3.77 -2.28 3.85
CA SER A 134 3.10 -1.19 3.15
C SER A 134 3.17 0.15 3.90
N VAL A 135 3.37 0.14 5.22
CA VAL A 135 3.62 1.36 6.01
C VAL A 135 4.90 2.06 5.54
N SER A 136 5.92 1.31 5.11
CA SER A 136 7.16 1.93 4.61
C SER A 136 7.05 2.46 3.17
N THR A 137 6.12 1.94 2.37
CA THR A 137 6.07 2.21 0.92
C THR A 137 4.85 3.02 0.45
N LEU A 138 3.73 2.98 1.17
CA LEU A 138 2.48 3.64 0.75
C LEU A 138 2.08 4.80 1.67
N VAL A 139 2.66 4.90 2.88
CA VAL A 139 2.19 5.83 3.91
C VAL A 139 2.31 7.30 3.53
N SER A 140 3.24 7.65 2.64
CA SER A 140 3.38 9.01 2.11
C SER A 140 2.08 9.50 1.46
N ILE A 141 1.26 8.57 0.95
CA ILE A 141 -0.06 8.82 0.40
C ILE A 141 -1.10 8.01 1.20
N PHE A 142 -1.50 8.58 2.35
CA PHE A 142 -2.34 7.90 3.35
C PHE A 142 -3.60 7.21 2.77
N HIS A 143 -4.32 7.81 1.81
CA HIS A 143 -5.50 7.17 1.21
C HIS A 143 -5.16 5.86 0.49
N ALA A 144 -4.01 5.78 -0.18
CA ALA A 144 -3.57 4.56 -0.85
C ALA A 144 -3.26 3.46 0.17
N PHE A 145 -2.60 3.83 1.27
CA PHE A 145 -2.33 2.92 2.39
C PHE A 145 -3.62 2.40 3.03
N VAL A 146 -4.57 3.30 3.35
CA VAL A 146 -5.85 2.92 3.96
C VAL A 146 -6.66 2.01 3.04
N LEU A 147 -6.73 2.34 1.75
CA LEU A 147 -7.41 1.50 0.76
C LEU A 147 -6.78 0.10 0.66
N TYR A 148 -5.45 0.04 0.61
CA TYR A 148 -4.72 -1.23 0.59
C TYR A 148 -4.99 -2.06 1.86
N LEU A 149 -4.90 -1.43 3.03
CA LEU A 149 -5.15 -2.07 4.32
C LEU A 149 -6.54 -2.70 4.36
N PHE A 150 -7.60 -1.92 4.09
CA PHE A 150 -8.98 -2.42 4.24
C PHE A 150 -9.34 -3.49 3.21
N ILE A 151 -8.92 -3.35 1.95
CA ILE A 151 -9.20 -4.34 0.90
C ILE A 151 -8.49 -5.66 1.19
N ASN A 152 -7.34 -5.63 1.85
CA ASN A 152 -6.55 -6.82 2.14
C ASN A 152 -7.01 -7.49 3.44
N VAL A 153 -7.14 -6.70 4.51
CA VAL A 153 -7.41 -7.20 5.87
C VAL A 153 -8.85 -7.64 6.06
N LEU A 154 -9.85 -6.84 5.66
CA LEU A 154 -11.24 -7.18 6.00
C LEU A 154 -11.67 -8.51 5.38
N PRO A 155 -11.37 -8.77 4.10
CA PRO A 155 -11.68 -10.08 3.52
C PRO A 155 -10.84 -11.21 4.11
N LEU A 156 -9.61 -10.95 4.55
CA LEU A 156 -8.79 -11.95 5.25
C LEU A 156 -9.41 -12.33 6.59
N ILE A 157 -9.84 -11.35 7.40
CA ILE A 157 -10.55 -11.60 8.66
C ILE A 157 -11.82 -12.43 8.38
N ALA A 158 -12.58 -12.05 7.36
CA ALA A 158 -13.78 -12.78 6.96
C ALA A 158 -13.46 -14.23 6.54
N ALA A 159 -12.39 -14.44 5.77
CA ALA A 159 -11.93 -15.77 5.37
C ALA A 159 -11.53 -16.63 6.58
N MET A 160 -10.82 -16.05 7.55
CA MET A 160 -10.42 -16.78 8.78
C MET A 160 -11.63 -17.14 9.64
N ILE A 161 -12.61 -16.24 9.78
CA ILE A 161 -13.86 -16.55 10.48
C ILE A 161 -14.65 -17.63 9.75
N TYR A 162 -14.69 -17.58 8.42
CA TYR A 162 -15.40 -18.56 7.60
C TYR A 162 -14.76 -19.96 7.64
N HIS A 163 -13.43 -20.05 7.64
CA HIS A 163 -12.71 -21.33 7.79
C HIS A 163 -13.09 -22.04 9.09
N GLY A 164 -13.31 -21.27 10.16
CA GLY A 164 -13.78 -21.78 11.44
C GLY A 164 -12.69 -22.48 12.25
N GLY A 165 -13.05 -22.90 13.47
CA GLY A 165 -12.12 -23.46 14.44
C GLY A 165 -11.53 -22.42 15.39
N GLU A 166 -11.23 -22.84 16.62
CA GLU A 166 -10.78 -21.97 17.70
C GLU A 166 -9.51 -21.18 17.31
N MET A 167 -8.55 -21.85 16.67
CA MET A 167 -7.30 -21.24 16.23
C MET A 167 -7.54 -20.10 15.23
N PHE A 168 -8.45 -20.27 14.28
CA PHE A 168 -8.73 -19.25 13.26
C PHE A 168 -9.56 -18.08 13.80
N HIS A 169 -10.47 -18.32 14.75
CA HIS A 169 -11.14 -17.23 15.46
C HIS A 169 -10.16 -16.38 16.27
N ILE A 170 -9.21 -17.01 16.98
CA ILE A 170 -8.13 -16.30 17.68
C ILE A 170 -7.29 -15.53 16.68
N PHE A 171 -6.93 -16.14 15.55
CA PHE A 171 -6.14 -15.47 14.52
C PHE A 171 -6.88 -14.28 13.89
N ALA A 172 -8.20 -14.38 13.65
CA ALA A 172 -9.04 -13.28 13.19
C ALA A 172 -9.10 -12.11 14.19
N LEU A 173 -9.15 -12.43 15.49
CA LEU A 173 -9.06 -11.43 16.56
C LEU A 173 -7.70 -10.72 16.55
N VAL A 174 -6.61 -11.48 16.44
CA VAL A 174 -5.24 -10.94 16.34
C VAL A 174 -5.10 -10.06 15.10
N LEU A 175 -5.62 -10.49 13.95
CA LEU A 175 -5.65 -9.70 12.71
C LEU A 175 -6.41 -8.38 12.90
N SER A 176 -7.52 -8.40 13.61
CA SER A 176 -8.32 -7.20 13.89
C SER A 176 -7.53 -6.18 14.73
N ILE A 177 -6.89 -6.65 15.81
CA ILE A 177 -6.04 -5.82 16.68
C ILE A 177 -4.83 -5.28 15.90
N PHE A 178 -4.13 -6.17 15.19
CA PHE A 178 -2.99 -5.81 14.34
C PHE A 178 -3.35 -4.71 13.34
N SER A 179 -4.52 -4.82 12.71
CA SER A 179 -4.96 -3.88 11.69
C SER A 179 -5.26 -2.50 12.26
N LEU A 180 -5.85 -2.45 13.47
CA LEU A 180 -6.01 -1.20 14.19
C LEU A 180 -4.64 -0.59 14.54
N THR A 181 -3.71 -1.39 15.06
CA THR A 181 -2.35 -0.94 15.40
C THR A 181 -1.62 -0.38 14.18
N ILE A 182 -1.66 -1.10 13.05
CA ILE A 182 -1.03 -0.67 11.80
C ILE A 182 -1.71 0.57 11.22
N PHE A 183 -3.04 0.69 11.32
CA PHE A 183 -3.73 1.90 10.92
C PHE A 183 -3.26 3.13 11.71
N VAL A 184 -3.19 3.01 13.04
CA VAL A 184 -2.71 4.10 13.91
C VAL A 184 -1.23 4.41 13.63
N ALA A 185 -0.39 3.39 13.49
CA ALA A 185 1.02 3.56 13.18
C ALA A 185 1.23 4.25 11.83
N GLY A 186 0.50 3.83 10.79
CA GLY A 186 0.52 4.44 9.47
C GLY A 186 0.04 5.90 9.51
N TYR A 187 -1.03 6.20 10.23
CA TYR A 187 -1.49 7.58 10.37
C TYR A 187 -0.47 8.49 11.06
N ARG A 188 0.15 8.00 12.16
CA ARG A 188 1.22 8.73 12.85
C ARG A 188 2.41 8.97 11.93
N GLN A 189 2.85 7.94 11.20
CA GLN A 189 3.96 8.04 10.26
C GLN A 189 3.65 9.05 9.15
N PHE A 190 2.44 9.03 8.58
CA PHE A 190 2.01 10.03 7.59
C PHE A 190 2.08 11.46 8.13
N LEU A 191 1.59 11.70 9.36
CA LEU A 191 1.67 13.02 9.99
C LEU A 191 3.11 13.47 10.19
N THR A 192 3.99 12.57 10.64
CA THR A 192 5.42 12.85 10.80
C THR A 192 6.03 13.28 9.46
N LEU A 193 5.82 12.52 8.38
CA LEU A 193 6.32 12.88 7.04
C LEU A 193 5.79 14.24 6.58
N LYS A 194 4.48 14.47 6.73
CA LYS A 194 3.83 15.73 6.33
C LYS A 194 4.40 16.92 7.10
N ASN A 195 4.62 16.77 8.40
CA ASN A 195 5.18 17.82 9.25
C ASN A 195 6.65 18.09 8.89
N SER A 196 7.47 17.06 8.68
CA SER A 196 8.86 17.20 8.25
C SER A 196 8.97 18.00 6.95
N ILE A 197 8.15 17.68 5.94
CA ILE A 197 8.10 18.42 4.67
C ILE A 197 7.67 19.88 4.89
N THR A 198 6.68 20.11 5.73
CA THR A 198 6.19 21.47 6.02
C THR A 198 7.27 22.31 6.70
N LEU A 199 8.06 21.72 7.59
CA LEU A 199 9.17 22.38 8.27
C LEU A 199 10.32 22.70 7.31
N GLU A 200 10.69 21.75 6.45
CA GLU A 200 11.71 21.93 5.41
C GLU A 200 11.36 23.09 4.47
N VAL A 201 10.11 23.15 3.99
CA VAL A 201 9.64 24.23 3.11
C VAL A 201 9.68 25.60 3.82
N LYS A 202 9.33 25.66 5.11
CA LYS A 202 9.42 26.90 5.89
C LYS A 202 10.88 27.36 6.04
N GLN A 203 11.78 26.43 6.33
CA GLN A 203 13.20 26.72 6.48
C GLN A 203 13.82 27.22 5.17
N GLU A 204 13.52 26.57 4.03
CA GLU A 204 13.95 27.03 2.70
C GLU A 204 13.46 28.46 2.39
N ARG A 205 12.24 28.81 2.80
CA ARG A 205 11.68 30.14 2.61
C ARG A 205 12.40 31.20 3.43
N SER A 206 12.61 30.95 4.72
CA SER A 206 13.30 31.89 5.61
C SER A 206 14.75 32.13 5.17
N LEU A 207 15.45 31.09 4.68
CA LEU A 207 16.80 31.27 4.13
C LEU A 207 16.83 32.17 2.89
N LYS A 208 15.86 32.01 1.96
CA LYS A 208 15.73 32.87 0.79
C LYS A 208 15.41 34.32 1.15
N GLU A 209 14.59 34.54 2.18
CA GLU A 209 14.27 35.87 2.68
C GLU A 209 15.52 36.56 3.26
N ILE A 210 16.33 35.84 4.05
CA ILE A 210 17.60 36.36 4.59
C ILE A 210 18.59 36.68 3.45
N GLU A 211 18.71 35.81 2.45
CA GLU A 211 19.60 36.03 1.31
C GLU A 211 19.16 37.27 0.50
N HIS A 212 17.86 37.44 0.29
CA HIS A 212 17.30 38.60 -0.40
C HIS A 212 17.55 39.90 0.39
N LEU A 213 17.34 39.89 1.70
CA LEU A 213 17.62 41.04 2.56
C LEU A 213 19.11 41.42 2.51
N ASN A 214 20.01 40.44 2.58
CA ASN A 214 21.44 40.68 2.51
C ASN A 214 21.85 41.29 1.17
N LYS A 215 21.28 40.81 0.05
CA LYS A 215 21.50 41.38 -1.29
C LYS A 215 20.95 42.80 -1.44
N SER A 216 19.91 43.17 -0.70
CA SER A 216 19.33 44.52 -0.74
C SER A 216 20.07 45.57 0.10
N LEU A 217 20.99 45.14 0.97
CA LEU A 217 21.79 45.99 1.85
C LEU A 217 23.18 46.32 1.29
N ILE A 218 23.57 45.72 0.16
CA ILE A 218 24.82 45.94 -0.59
C ILE A 218 24.48 46.75 -1.84
#